data_AF-A0A830FRV8-F1
#
_entry.id   AF-A0A830FRV8-F1
#
_cell.length_a   1.000
_cell.length_b   1.000
_cell.length_c   1.000
_cell.angle_alpha   90.00
_cell.angle_beta   90.00
_cell.angle_gamma   90.00
#
_symmetry.space_group_name_H-M   'P 1'
#
loop_
_entity.id
_entity.type
_entity.pdbx_description
1 polymer ?
#
loop_
_entity_poly.entity_id
_entity_poly.type
_entity_poly.pdbx_seq_one_letter_code
_entity_poly.pdbx_strand_id
1 'polypeptide(L)'
;MSNPIKQEGSVFASFHSNEQPIRARVIDRTLSICAEMGLTEHATDSEPLSPEDVTLSEKGKGRISVHSENREIRLRFRLDDWSGPIDTMLNVSVDANRLVEVDRSSGDAYTGPAQLFVELIRRLAVELDPFYVSTFNRAIMDGEIAPTPKTVLPVETPFELRRLPWLGIYSEPLIERFGGCERVLDAPAWKVEKLENGSILIVTTRIPWDDYGSKHPADRYLLDGMDRADAVSPPSDVTLSDPFASFDPDAIGTDVCVHRENIAPEFANEDLELVPVRVDEHRNLRHLDTGTFVRNVVTDTTGDKADIVKRMLSDIPATAEDDLYVSALLRDVIPPSFVRLDDPEAENVVTKVMDLDTTVSKIKLLASLGRVAQQDDFTADDLDSMEGALDTLNELDDTENIDQYIRERLL
;
A
#
# COMPACT_ATOMS: atom_id res chain seq x y z
N MET A 1 0.48 5.40 28.65
CA MET A 1 -0.99 5.23 28.68
C MET A 1 -1.57 6.15 27.61
N SER A 2 -1.74 5.62 26.40
CA SER A 2 -2.30 6.38 25.27
C SER A 2 -3.82 6.24 25.31
N ASN A 3 -4.55 7.35 25.22
CA ASN A 3 -6.01 7.32 25.17
C ASN A 3 -6.48 6.46 23.99
N PRO A 4 -7.50 5.59 24.16
CA PRO A 4 -8.11 4.92 23.03
C PRO A 4 -8.77 5.99 22.14
N ILE A 5 -8.33 6.05 20.89
CA ILE A 5 -8.93 6.92 19.86
C ILE A 5 -10.42 6.53 19.78
N LYS A 6 -11.32 7.48 20.04
CA LYS A 6 -12.76 7.30 19.80
C LYS A 6 -12.99 7.37 18.29
N GLN A 7 -13.29 6.24 17.67
CA GLN A 7 -13.65 6.12 16.25
C GLN A 7 -15.18 6.19 16.08
N GLU A 8 -15.73 7.37 15.83
CA GLU A 8 -17.16 7.49 15.49
C GLU A 8 -17.39 7.08 14.03
N GLY A 9 -18.24 6.07 13.78
CA GLY A 9 -18.60 5.67 12.41
C GLY A 9 -18.93 4.19 12.29
N SER A 10 -18.92 3.67 11.07
CA SER A 10 -19.30 2.28 10.79
C SER A 10 -18.30 1.57 9.90
N VAL A 11 -18.01 0.32 10.25
CA VAL A 11 -17.25 -0.60 9.40
C VAL A 11 -18.23 -1.45 8.62
N PHE A 12 -17.93 -1.64 7.35
CA PHE A 12 -18.73 -2.39 6.39
C PHE A 12 -17.92 -3.54 5.82
N ALA A 13 -18.58 -4.66 5.56
CA ALA A 13 -18.13 -5.73 4.69
C ALA A 13 -19.12 -5.84 3.52
N SER A 14 -18.64 -5.63 2.31
CA SER A 14 -19.43 -5.76 1.08
C SER A 14 -19.14 -7.08 0.41
N PHE A 15 -20.19 -7.85 0.14
CA PHE A 15 -20.16 -9.09 -0.60
C PHE A 15 -20.52 -8.80 -2.05
N HIS A 16 -19.56 -9.02 -2.93
CA HIS A 16 -19.70 -8.81 -4.36
C HIS A 16 -19.85 -10.14 -5.07
N SER A 17 -20.80 -10.20 -5.99
CA SER A 17 -21.00 -11.36 -6.86
C SER A 17 -20.82 -10.93 -8.31
N ASN A 18 -20.31 -11.83 -9.14
CA ASN A 18 -20.19 -11.69 -10.59
C ASN A 18 -21.45 -12.18 -11.34
N GLU A 19 -22.42 -12.74 -10.62
CA GLU A 19 -23.71 -13.18 -11.14
C GLU A 19 -24.85 -12.66 -10.27
N GLN A 20 -25.98 -12.31 -10.88
CA GLN A 20 -27.15 -11.86 -10.13
C GLN A 20 -27.72 -13.02 -9.30
N PRO A 21 -27.67 -12.94 -7.96
CA PRO A 21 -28.02 -14.09 -7.13
C PRO A 21 -29.54 -14.19 -6.94
N ILE A 22 -30.02 -15.40 -6.64
CA ILE A 22 -31.43 -15.65 -6.36
C ILE A 22 -31.79 -14.99 -5.01
N ARG A 23 -32.69 -14.00 -5.03
CA ARG A 23 -33.03 -13.17 -3.86
C ARG A 23 -33.34 -13.97 -2.60
N ALA A 24 -34.31 -14.89 -2.69
CA ALA A 24 -34.74 -15.71 -1.56
C ALA A 24 -33.57 -16.49 -0.96
N ARG A 25 -32.74 -17.10 -1.81
CA ARG A 25 -31.56 -17.86 -1.37
C ARG A 25 -30.59 -17.02 -0.56
N VAL A 26 -30.25 -15.81 -1.01
CA VAL A 26 -29.30 -14.93 -0.29
C VAL A 26 -29.87 -14.54 1.08
N ILE A 27 -31.13 -14.14 1.13
CA ILE A 27 -31.79 -13.73 2.38
C ILE A 27 -31.87 -14.92 3.34
N ASP A 28 -32.44 -16.04 2.91
CA ASP A 28 -32.67 -17.22 3.75
C ASP A 28 -31.37 -17.76 4.34
N ARG A 29 -30.32 -17.85 3.52
CA ARG A 29 -29.00 -18.32 3.98
C ARG A 29 -28.34 -17.35 4.93
N THR A 30 -28.42 -16.05 4.66
CA THR A 30 -27.87 -15.02 5.55
C THR A 30 -28.55 -15.09 6.92
N LEU A 31 -29.88 -15.18 6.95
CA LEU A 31 -30.66 -15.27 8.18
C LEU A 31 -30.41 -16.59 8.91
N SER A 32 -30.35 -17.73 8.22
CA SER A 32 -30.00 -19.02 8.84
C SER A 32 -28.66 -18.96 9.57
N ILE A 33 -27.63 -18.41 8.92
CA ILE A 33 -26.31 -18.23 9.54
C ILE A 33 -26.37 -17.30 10.75
N CYS A 34 -27.11 -16.20 10.65
CA CYS A 34 -27.34 -15.30 11.80
C CYS A 34 -27.97 -16.06 12.97
N ALA A 35 -29.03 -16.84 12.76
CA ALA A 35 -29.67 -17.63 13.80
C ALA A 35 -28.73 -18.69 14.41
N GLU A 36 -27.96 -19.40 13.59
CA GLU A 36 -26.96 -20.39 14.04
C GLU A 36 -25.86 -19.74 14.91
N MET A 37 -25.57 -18.47 14.67
CA MET A 37 -24.64 -17.67 15.46
C MET A 37 -25.29 -17.00 16.68
N GLY A 38 -26.58 -17.23 16.92
CA GLY A 38 -27.34 -16.62 18.02
C GLY A 38 -27.65 -15.13 17.82
N LEU A 39 -27.69 -14.65 16.58
CA LEU A 39 -28.05 -13.28 16.23
C LEU A 39 -29.58 -13.17 16.01
N THR A 40 -30.25 -12.26 16.73
CA THR A 40 -31.72 -12.08 16.69
C THR A 40 -32.14 -10.68 16.25
N GLU A 41 -33.29 -10.49 15.61
CA GLU A 41 -33.75 -9.15 15.15
C GLU A 41 -34.13 -8.17 16.28
N HIS A 42 -34.30 -8.68 17.50
CA HIS A 42 -34.69 -7.88 18.65
C HIS A 42 -33.65 -8.01 19.78
N ALA A 43 -33.31 -6.88 20.40
CA ALA A 43 -32.41 -6.81 21.57
C ALA A 43 -32.99 -7.46 22.84
N THR A 44 -34.27 -7.86 22.81
CA THR A 44 -34.99 -8.56 23.87
C THR A 44 -35.47 -9.91 23.34
N ASP A 45 -35.00 -10.99 23.95
CA ASP A 45 -35.29 -12.40 23.65
C ASP A 45 -36.67 -12.64 23.00
N SER A 46 -36.69 -13.02 21.72
CA SER A 46 -37.88 -13.50 20.98
C SER A 46 -37.46 -14.28 19.73
N GLU A 47 -38.39 -15.11 19.23
CA GLU A 47 -38.30 -16.24 18.29
C GLU A 47 -37.31 -16.17 17.08
N PRO A 48 -36.88 -17.35 16.56
CA PRO A 48 -35.97 -17.47 15.43
C PRO A 48 -36.54 -16.92 14.11
N LEU A 49 -35.62 -16.49 13.25
CA LEU A 49 -35.84 -15.81 11.96
C LEU A 49 -36.77 -16.61 11.02
N SER A 50 -37.91 -16.01 10.61
CA SER A 50 -38.77 -16.52 9.54
C SER A 50 -38.58 -15.68 8.26
N PRO A 51 -38.30 -16.30 7.09
CA PRO A 51 -38.19 -15.61 5.80
C PRO A 51 -39.42 -14.79 5.39
N GLU A 52 -40.61 -15.17 5.88
CA GLU A 52 -41.89 -14.59 5.48
C GLU A 52 -42.19 -13.26 6.18
N ASP A 53 -41.55 -13.00 7.33
CA ASP A 53 -41.76 -11.78 8.13
C ASP A 53 -40.92 -10.59 7.67
N VAL A 54 -39.99 -10.82 6.72
CA VAL A 54 -39.20 -9.76 6.06
C VAL A 54 -40.07 -9.01 5.07
N THR A 55 -41.04 -8.26 5.58
CA THR A 55 -41.78 -7.26 4.81
C THR A 55 -40.84 -6.10 4.50
N LEU A 56 -40.18 -6.22 3.35
CA LEU A 56 -39.47 -5.16 2.66
C LEU A 56 -40.46 -4.03 2.36
N SER A 57 -40.74 -3.18 3.35
CA SER A 57 -41.64 -2.05 3.17
C SER A 57 -41.19 -1.25 1.95
N GLU A 58 -42.14 -0.81 1.12
CA GLU A 58 -41.93 -0.04 -0.11
C GLU A 58 -41.18 1.31 0.10
N LYS A 59 -40.71 1.59 1.34
CA LYS A 59 -39.87 2.74 1.70
C LYS A 59 -38.58 2.39 2.45
N GLY A 60 -38.28 1.10 2.68
CA GLY A 60 -37.11 0.64 3.44
C GLY A 60 -36.23 -0.33 2.64
N LYS A 61 -35.16 0.18 2.04
CA LYS A 61 -34.19 -0.52 1.16
C LYS A 61 -33.48 -1.72 1.84
N GLY A 62 -34.13 -2.89 1.94
CA GLY A 62 -33.46 -4.17 2.19
C GLY A 62 -32.60 -4.25 3.46
N ARG A 63 -32.95 -3.51 4.51
CA ARG A 63 -32.13 -3.41 5.73
C ARG A 63 -32.74 -4.22 6.87
N ILE A 64 -31.95 -5.11 7.45
CA ILE A 64 -32.27 -5.88 8.66
C ILE A 64 -31.22 -5.57 9.72
N SER A 65 -31.61 -5.44 10.98
CA SER A 65 -30.68 -5.31 12.11
C SER A 65 -30.80 -6.56 12.97
N VAL A 66 -29.68 -7.21 13.26
CA VAL A 66 -29.61 -8.38 14.16
C VAL A 66 -28.72 -8.06 15.36
N HIS A 67 -28.97 -8.72 16.48
CA HIS A 67 -28.43 -8.38 17.79
C HIS A 67 -27.76 -9.58 18.46
N SER A 68 -26.67 -9.32 19.19
CA SER A 68 -26.03 -10.26 20.13
C SER A 68 -25.66 -9.54 21.41
N GLU A 69 -26.18 -9.97 22.57
CA GLU A 69 -25.79 -9.47 23.90
C GLU A 69 -25.63 -7.92 23.98
N ASN A 70 -26.57 -7.16 23.38
CA ASN A 70 -26.58 -5.69 23.21
C ASN A 70 -25.76 -5.07 22.04
N ARG A 71 -25.38 -5.87 21.04
CA ARG A 71 -24.56 -5.42 19.89
C ARG A 71 -25.36 -5.52 18.61
N GLU A 72 -25.51 -4.42 17.88
CA GLU A 72 -26.21 -4.38 16.59
C GLU A 72 -25.26 -4.68 15.43
N ILE A 73 -25.64 -5.63 14.57
CA ILE A 73 -25.09 -5.88 13.24
C ILE A 73 -26.16 -5.53 12.23
N ARG A 74 -25.82 -4.70 11.24
CA ARG A 74 -26.74 -4.21 10.22
C ARG A 74 -26.49 -4.93 8.91
N LEU A 75 -27.50 -5.61 8.41
CA LEU A 75 -27.52 -6.28 7.11
C LEU A 75 -28.24 -5.39 6.10
N ARG A 76 -27.68 -5.23 4.90
CA ARG A 76 -28.33 -4.52 3.81
C ARG A 76 -28.19 -5.28 2.51
N PHE A 77 -29.29 -5.87 2.06
CA PHE A 77 -29.41 -6.57 0.78
C PHE A 77 -29.52 -5.57 -0.37
N ARG A 78 -28.78 -5.81 -1.45
CA ARG A 78 -28.72 -4.97 -2.64
C ARG A 78 -28.98 -5.83 -3.89
N LEU A 79 -30.21 -6.30 -4.02
CA LEU A 79 -30.57 -7.33 -5.01
C LEU A 79 -31.41 -6.77 -6.18
N ASP A 80 -32.01 -5.60 -5.99
CA ASP A 80 -32.99 -5.02 -6.91
C ASP A 80 -32.37 -4.03 -7.93
N ASP A 81 -31.16 -3.53 -7.66
CA ASP A 81 -30.47 -2.49 -8.45
C ASP A 81 -29.20 -3.01 -9.16
N TRP A 82 -29.22 -4.25 -9.67
CA TRP A 82 -28.05 -4.87 -10.30
C TRP A 82 -27.67 -4.16 -11.60
N SER A 83 -26.46 -3.58 -11.63
CA SER A 83 -26.10 -2.59 -12.66
C SER A 83 -24.80 -2.91 -13.42
N GLY A 84 -24.03 -3.90 -13.00
CA GLY A 84 -22.71 -4.19 -13.56
C GLY A 84 -22.38 -5.69 -13.67
N PRO A 85 -21.21 -6.01 -14.26
CA PRO A 85 -20.71 -7.38 -14.34
C PRO A 85 -20.39 -7.98 -12.96
N ILE A 86 -20.08 -7.12 -11.99
CA ILE A 86 -19.97 -7.46 -10.57
C ILE A 86 -20.77 -6.40 -9.81
N ASP A 87 -21.65 -6.81 -8.91
CA ASP A 87 -22.39 -5.88 -8.04
C ASP A 87 -22.41 -6.41 -6.59
N THR A 88 -22.74 -5.52 -5.66
CA THR A 88 -22.84 -5.84 -4.24
C THR A 88 -24.18 -6.52 -3.97
N MET A 89 -24.18 -7.73 -3.44
CA MET A 89 -25.42 -8.44 -3.06
C MET A 89 -25.82 -8.20 -1.60
N LEU A 90 -24.82 -8.04 -0.71
CA LEU A 90 -25.01 -7.88 0.73
C LEU A 90 -23.97 -6.91 1.29
N ASN A 91 -24.40 -6.04 2.20
CA ASN A 91 -23.49 -5.31 3.09
C ASN A 91 -23.79 -5.70 4.53
N VAL A 92 -22.74 -6.01 5.28
CA VAL A 92 -22.81 -6.25 6.73
C VAL A 92 -22.06 -5.11 7.41
N SER A 93 -22.64 -4.46 8.41
CA SER A 93 -21.97 -3.36 9.10
C SER A 93 -22.17 -3.30 10.61
N VAL A 94 -21.16 -2.76 11.27
CA VAL A 94 -21.08 -2.58 12.73
C VAL A 94 -20.51 -1.21 13.06
N ASP A 95 -20.67 -0.76 14.29
CA ASP A 95 -20.05 0.50 14.75
C ASP A 95 -18.54 0.32 14.91
N ALA A 96 -17.75 1.26 14.39
CA ALA A 96 -16.28 1.16 14.34
C ALA A 96 -15.65 1.02 15.74
N ASN A 97 -16.12 1.82 16.70
CA ASN A 97 -15.72 1.76 18.12
C ASN A 97 -15.79 0.35 18.73
N ARG A 98 -16.67 -0.52 18.23
CA ARG A 98 -16.86 -1.87 18.78
C ARG A 98 -15.81 -2.86 18.28
N LEU A 99 -15.13 -2.59 17.15
CA LEU A 99 -14.15 -3.53 16.57
C LEU A 99 -12.74 -3.40 17.18
N VAL A 100 -12.44 -2.31 17.90
CA VAL A 100 -11.09 -1.98 18.38
C VAL A 100 -10.75 -2.62 19.74
N GLU A 101 -11.71 -3.25 20.42
CA GLU A 101 -11.47 -3.99 21.66
C GLU A 101 -10.87 -5.38 21.38
N VAL A 102 -9.58 -5.42 21.04
CA VAL A 102 -8.82 -6.68 20.91
C VAL A 102 -8.07 -6.93 22.22
N ASP A 103 -8.32 -8.07 22.87
CA ASP A 103 -7.51 -8.51 24.00
C ASP A 103 -6.09 -8.79 23.52
N ARG A 104 -5.13 -7.97 23.98
CA ARG A 104 -3.72 -8.03 23.57
C ARG A 104 -3.06 -9.38 23.89
N SER A 105 -3.62 -10.17 24.79
CA SER A 105 -3.02 -11.43 25.27
C SER A 105 -3.22 -12.66 24.36
N SER A 106 -4.15 -12.63 23.40
CA SER A 106 -4.36 -13.74 22.44
C SER A 106 -3.70 -13.44 21.09
N GLY A 107 -2.58 -14.10 20.78
CA GLY A 107 -1.79 -13.81 19.58
C GLY A 107 -2.50 -14.13 18.26
N ASP A 108 -3.31 -15.18 18.24
CA ASP A 108 -3.69 -15.88 17.00
C ASP A 108 -5.21 -15.86 16.69
N ALA A 109 -6.01 -15.18 17.52
CA ALA A 109 -7.46 -15.13 17.34
C ALA A 109 -8.05 -13.77 17.71
N TYR A 110 -9.12 -13.39 17.03
CA TYR A 110 -9.96 -12.30 17.49
C TYR A 110 -10.74 -12.73 18.73
N THR A 111 -10.93 -11.78 19.64
CA THR A 111 -11.82 -11.90 20.79
C THR A 111 -12.96 -10.88 20.68
N GLY A 112 -14.06 -11.09 21.40
CA GLY A 112 -15.09 -10.07 21.56
C GLY A 112 -15.82 -9.72 20.25
N PRO A 113 -16.18 -8.44 20.02
CA PRO A 113 -17.00 -8.05 18.86
C PRO A 113 -16.33 -8.29 17.51
N ALA A 114 -15.00 -8.17 17.43
CA ALA A 114 -14.25 -8.45 16.20
C ALA A 114 -14.35 -9.93 15.81
N GLN A 115 -14.33 -10.84 16.79
CA GLN A 115 -14.49 -12.28 16.54
C GLN A 115 -15.84 -12.59 15.90
N LEU A 116 -16.91 -12.05 16.47
CA LEU A 116 -18.27 -12.26 15.97
C LEU A 116 -18.42 -11.73 14.54
N PHE A 117 -17.91 -10.52 14.28
CA PHE A 117 -18.00 -9.90 12.96
C PHE A 117 -17.21 -10.68 11.89
N VAL A 118 -15.97 -11.07 12.20
CA VAL A 118 -15.11 -11.84 11.29
C VAL A 118 -15.69 -13.24 11.03
N GLU A 119 -16.18 -13.93 12.06
CA GLU A 119 -16.78 -15.26 11.89
C GLU A 119 -18.08 -15.20 11.08
N LEU A 120 -18.90 -14.15 11.26
CA LEU A 120 -20.09 -13.95 10.44
C LEU A 120 -19.71 -13.77 8.98
N ILE A 121 -18.70 -12.93 8.69
CA ILE A 121 -18.22 -12.74 7.32
C ILE A 121 -17.70 -14.06 6.74
N ARG A 122 -16.94 -14.83 7.53
CA ARG A 122 -16.37 -16.12 7.11
C ARG A 122 -17.46 -17.12 6.70
N ARG A 123 -18.47 -17.32 7.55
CA ARG A 123 -19.58 -18.26 7.25
C ARG A 123 -20.43 -17.81 6.08
N LEU A 124 -20.76 -16.51 6.02
CA LEU A 124 -21.49 -15.95 4.89
C LEU A 124 -20.72 -16.11 3.58
N ALA A 125 -19.39 -15.95 3.60
CA ALA A 125 -18.58 -16.13 2.39
C ALA A 125 -18.57 -17.58 1.90
N VAL A 126 -18.54 -18.57 2.80
CA VAL A 126 -18.64 -19.99 2.41
C VAL A 126 -20.00 -20.30 1.79
N GLU A 127 -21.09 -19.81 2.40
CA GLU A 127 -22.45 -20.18 1.99
C GLU A 127 -22.96 -19.38 0.78
N LEU A 128 -22.61 -18.10 0.69
CA LEU A 128 -23.05 -17.21 -0.39
C LEU A 128 -22.11 -17.25 -1.60
N ASP A 129 -20.91 -17.82 -1.45
CA ASP A 129 -19.90 -17.97 -2.50
C ASP A 129 -19.63 -16.68 -3.31
N PRO A 130 -19.27 -15.57 -2.63
CA PRO A 130 -19.05 -14.29 -3.30
C PRO A 130 -17.81 -14.34 -4.19
N PHE A 131 -17.86 -13.58 -5.29
CA PHE A 131 -16.68 -13.33 -6.12
C PHE A 131 -15.58 -12.59 -5.34
N TYR A 132 -15.98 -11.63 -4.51
CA TYR A 132 -15.06 -10.83 -3.69
C TYR A 132 -15.78 -10.31 -2.45
N VAL A 133 -15.11 -10.33 -1.29
CA VAL A 133 -15.55 -9.60 -0.10
C VAL A 133 -14.52 -8.55 0.23
N SER A 134 -14.97 -7.31 0.47
CA SER A 134 -14.10 -6.23 0.92
C SER A 134 -14.64 -5.55 2.16
N THR A 135 -13.74 -5.25 3.10
CA THR A 135 -14.06 -4.35 4.20
C THR A 135 -13.64 -2.92 3.90
N PHE A 136 -14.45 -1.97 4.35
CA PHE A 136 -14.09 -0.56 4.37
C PHE A 136 -14.71 0.10 5.61
N ASN A 137 -14.17 1.26 5.97
CA ASN A 137 -14.63 2.02 7.12
C ASN A 137 -15.15 3.39 6.65
N ARG A 138 -16.04 3.99 7.45
CA ARG A 138 -16.44 5.40 7.34
C ARG A 138 -16.29 6.11 8.67
N ALA A 139 -15.31 5.70 9.48
CA ALA A 139 -15.03 6.30 10.77
C ALA A 139 -14.40 7.67 10.62
N ILE A 140 -14.75 8.53 11.57
CA ILE A 140 -14.14 9.82 11.83
C ILE A 140 -13.14 9.59 12.98
N MET A 141 -11.88 9.92 12.73
CA MET A 141 -10.80 9.97 13.72
C MET A 141 -10.38 11.42 13.89
N ASP A 142 -10.42 11.92 15.13
CA ASP A 142 -9.97 13.29 15.48
C ASP A 142 -10.58 14.42 14.64
N GLY A 143 -11.83 14.25 14.18
CA GLY A 143 -12.56 15.25 13.40
C GLY A 143 -12.39 15.13 11.88
N GLU A 144 -11.55 14.20 11.40
CA GLU A 144 -11.36 13.92 9.97
C GLU A 144 -11.83 12.50 9.64
N ILE A 145 -12.28 12.27 8.39
CA ILE A 145 -12.56 10.91 7.92
C ILE A 145 -11.23 10.17 7.97
N ALA A 146 -11.15 9.11 8.78
CA ALA A 146 -9.97 8.25 8.81
C ALA A 146 -9.62 7.84 7.38
N PRO A 147 -8.34 7.73 6.99
CA PRO A 147 -7.99 7.26 5.66
C PRO A 147 -8.57 5.85 5.49
N THR A 148 -9.63 5.73 4.68
CA THR A 148 -10.25 4.46 4.36
C THR A 148 -10.04 4.17 2.88
N PRO A 149 -9.83 2.89 2.51
CA PRO A 149 -9.76 2.57 1.11
C PRO A 149 -11.05 3.05 0.46
N LYS A 150 -10.95 3.79 -0.64
CA LYS A 150 -12.04 3.75 -1.62
C LYS A 150 -12.26 2.27 -1.89
N THR A 151 -13.50 1.78 -1.74
CA THR A 151 -13.85 0.43 -2.16
C THR A 151 -13.59 0.35 -3.66
N VAL A 152 -12.40 -0.11 -4.05
CA VAL A 152 -12.07 -0.38 -5.44
C VAL A 152 -12.66 -1.76 -5.72
N LEU A 153 -13.71 -1.78 -6.52
CA LEU A 153 -14.24 -3.02 -7.04
C LEU A 153 -13.15 -3.63 -7.94
N PRO A 154 -12.86 -4.94 -7.86
CA PRO A 154 -11.93 -5.61 -8.77
C PRO A 154 -12.59 -5.84 -10.14
N VAL A 155 -13.19 -4.78 -10.69
CA VAL A 155 -13.93 -4.76 -11.95
C VAL A 155 -13.12 -4.18 -13.09
N GLU A 156 -12.13 -3.34 -12.78
CA GLU A 156 -11.31 -2.71 -13.80
C GLU A 156 -10.39 -3.76 -14.44
N THR A 157 -10.31 -3.69 -15.76
CA THR A 157 -9.30 -4.38 -16.56
C THR A 157 -8.45 -3.25 -17.17
N PRO A 158 -7.16 -3.14 -16.82
CA PRO A 158 -6.41 -4.06 -15.96
C PRO A 158 -6.84 -4.03 -14.50
N PHE A 159 -6.60 -5.16 -13.83
CA PHE A 159 -6.93 -5.40 -12.42
C PHE A 159 -6.10 -4.48 -11.52
N GLU A 160 -6.67 -3.34 -11.10
CA GLU A 160 -5.96 -2.36 -10.26
C GLU A 160 -6.52 -2.27 -8.84
N LEU A 161 -6.33 -3.32 -8.05
CA LEU A 161 -6.38 -3.15 -6.59
C LEU A 161 -5.08 -2.45 -6.15
N ARG A 162 -5.17 -1.18 -5.73
CA ARG A 162 -4.00 -0.44 -5.22
C ARG A 162 -3.58 -0.88 -3.81
N ARG A 163 -4.54 -1.36 -3.02
CA ARG A 163 -4.35 -1.88 -1.65
C ARG A 163 -5.40 -2.93 -1.33
N LEU A 164 -5.03 -3.91 -0.53
CA LEU A 164 -5.93 -4.88 0.07
C LEU A 164 -6.76 -4.20 1.17
N PRO A 165 -8.05 -4.57 1.34
CA PRO A 165 -8.82 -4.19 2.51
C PRO A 165 -8.22 -4.80 3.78
N TRP A 166 -8.62 -4.29 4.96
CA TRP A 166 -8.21 -4.87 6.24
C TRP A 166 -8.53 -6.38 6.28
N LEU A 167 -9.78 -6.71 5.95
CA LEU A 167 -10.26 -8.05 5.69
C LEU A 167 -10.79 -8.14 4.27
N GLY A 168 -10.29 -9.11 3.50
CA GLY A 168 -10.73 -9.44 2.15
C GLY A 168 -10.92 -10.95 1.97
N ILE A 169 -11.88 -11.35 1.13
CA ILE A 169 -12.06 -12.75 0.73
C ILE A 169 -12.07 -12.81 -0.79
N TYR A 170 -11.25 -13.67 -1.36
CA TYR A 170 -10.99 -13.75 -2.79
C TYR A 170 -11.40 -15.12 -3.31
N SER A 171 -12.25 -15.14 -4.34
CA SER A 171 -12.61 -16.36 -5.08
C SER A 171 -11.45 -16.84 -5.96
N GLU A 172 -11.55 -18.07 -6.48
CA GLU A 172 -10.53 -18.70 -7.33
C GLU A 172 -10.05 -17.81 -8.50
N PRO A 173 -10.91 -17.16 -9.30
CA PRO A 173 -10.45 -16.29 -10.38
C PRO A 173 -9.59 -15.10 -9.91
N LEU A 174 -9.79 -14.60 -8.69
CA LEU A 174 -8.96 -13.53 -8.12
C LEU A 174 -7.66 -14.09 -7.52
N ILE A 175 -7.71 -15.29 -6.94
CA ILE A 175 -6.54 -16.00 -6.43
C ILE A 175 -5.54 -16.25 -7.57
N GLU A 176 -6.02 -16.69 -8.73
CA GLU A 176 -5.17 -16.91 -9.91
C GLU A 176 -4.50 -15.61 -10.38
N ARG A 177 -5.20 -14.46 -10.30
CA ARG A 177 -4.61 -13.15 -10.64
C ARG A 177 -3.50 -12.71 -9.69
N PHE A 178 -3.54 -13.17 -8.43
CA PHE A 178 -2.46 -12.94 -7.47
C PHE A 178 -1.30 -13.94 -7.59
N GLY A 179 -1.26 -14.75 -8.65
CA GLY A 179 -0.22 -15.75 -8.88
C GLY A 179 -0.49 -17.12 -8.26
N GLY A 180 -1.77 -17.43 -7.97
CA GLY A 180 -2.23 -18.77 -7.61
C GLY A 180 -2.34 -19.05 -6.11
N CYS A 181 -2.95 -20.19 -5.78
CA CYS A 181 -3.34 -20.55 -4.42
C CYS A 181 -2.17 -20.58 -3.43
N GLU A 182 -1.02 -21.15 -3.79
CA GLU A 182 0.15 -21.24 -2.90
C GLU A 182 0.70 -19.85 -2.55
N ARG A 183 0.80 -18.97 -3.56
CA ARG A 183 1.25 -17.59 -3.36
C ARG A 183 0.31 -16.85 -2.41
N VAL A 184 -1.00 -16.88 -2.67
CA VAL A 184 -1.95 -16.18 -1.79
C VAL A 184 -1.91 -16.72 -0.35
N LEU A 185 -1.72 -18.03 -0.16
CA LEU A 185 -1.60 -18.63 1.18
C LEU A 185 -0.31 -18.23 1.93
N ASP A 186 0.78 -17.93 1.21
CA ASP A 186 2.05 -17.48 1.79
C ASP A 186 2.10 -15.96 2.06
N ALA A 187 1.01 -15.24 1.74
CA ALA A 187 0.96 -13.79 1.88
C ALA A 187 1.32 -13.31 3.30
N PRO A 188 2.20 -12.30 3.42
CA PRO A 188 2.61 -11.78 4.73
C PRO A 188 1.52 -10.89 5.34
N ALA A 189 0.55 -11.55 5.95
CA ALA A 189 -0.59 -10.96 6.63
C ALA A 189 -0.75 -11.56 8.04
N TRP A 190 -1.50 -10.88 8.90
CA TRP A 190 -1.77 -11.39 10.25
C TRP A 190 -2.50 -12.73 10.22
N LYS A 191 -3.45 -12.89 9.29
CA LYS A 191 -4.13 -14.17 9.07
C LYS A 191 -4.40 -14.42 7.60
N VAL A 192 -4.08 -15.62 7.14
CA VAL A 192 -4.45 -16.14 5.81
C VAL A 192 -5.08 -17.52 6.00
N GLU A 193 -6.25 -17.74 5.42
CA GLU A 193 -7.02 -18.98 5.61
C GLU A 193 -7.74 -19.39 4.32
N LYS A 194 -7.55 -20.64 3.91
CA LYS A 194 -8.38 -21.25 2.86
C LYS A 194 -9.73 -21.69 3.44
N LEU A 195 -10.81 -21.21 2.84
CA LEU A 195 -12.18 -21.55 3.21
C LEU A 195 -12.64 -22.85 2.51
N GLU A 196 -13.74 -23.42 2.98
CA GLU A 196 -14.28 -24.71 2.48
C GLU A 196 -14.68 -24.65 0.99
N ASN A 197 -15.13 -23.48 0.52
CA ASN A 197 -15.46 -23.24 -0.89
C ASN A 197 -14.22 -22.95 -1.76
N GLY A 198 -13.01 -23.05 -1.21
CA GLY A 198 -11.75 -22.79 -1.93
C GLY A 198 -11.34 -21.32 -1.99
N SER A 199 -12.20 -20.38 -1.58
CA SER A 199 -11.83 -18.97 -1.44
C SER A 199 -10.76 -18.78 -0.37
N ILE A 200 -9.99 -17.70 -0.45
CA ILE A 200 -8.97 -17.37 0.57
C ILE A 200 -9.35 -16.08 1.29
N LEU A 201 -9.44 -16.18 2.62
CA LEU A 201 -9.58 -15.06 3.55
C LEU A 201 -8.19 -14.51 3.87
N ILE A 202 -8.02 -13.20 3.72
CA ILE A 202 -6.83 -12.46 4.15
C ILE A 202 -7.26 -11.37 5.14
N VAL A 203 -6.61 -11.36 6.30
CA VAL A 203 -6.68 -10.28 7.29
C VAL A 203 -5.30 -9.69 7.44
N THR A 204 -5.11 -8.47 6.94
CA THR A 204 -3.80 -7.81 6.85
C THR A 204 -3.19 -7.57 8.22
N THR A 205 -3.91 -6.85 9.08
CA THR A 205 -3.45 -6.48 10.42
C THR A 205 -4.38 -6.99 11.51
N ARG A 206 -3.80 -7.26 12.69
CA ARG A 206 -4.55 -7.70 13.87
C ARG A 206 -5.55 -6.63 14.30
N ILE A 207 -5.09 -5.40 14.52
CA ILE A 207 -5.97 -4.28 14.86
C ILE A 207 -6.55 -3.73 13.55
N PRO A 208 -7.89 -3.61 13.42
CA PRO A 208 -8.48 -3.06 12.20
C PRO A 208 -7.90 -1.69 11.86
N TRP A 209 -7.41 -1.54 10.62
CA TRP A 209 -6.83 -0.29 10.08
C TRP A 209 -5.52 0.14 10.74
N ASP A 210 -4.86 -0.74 11.49
CA ASP A 210 -3.50 -0.50 11.95
C ASP A 210 -2.54 -0.36 10.76
N ASP A 211 -1.56 0.54 10.88
CA ASP A 211 -0.57 0.84 9.84
C ASP A 211 -1.13 1.25 8.47
N TYR A 212 -2.41 1.62 8.38
CA TYR A 212 -3.07 1.97 7.12
C TYR A 212 -2.47 3.21 6.42
N GLY A 213 -1.70 4.04 7.13
CA GLY A 213 -0.90 5.12 6.52
C GLY A 213 0.23 4.61 5.61
N SER A 214 0.63 3.34 5.76
CA SER A 214 1.72 2.71 5.02
C SER A 214 1.20 1.61 4.09
N LYS A 215 1.98 1.23 3.08
CA LYS A 215 1.67 0.06 2.25
C LYS A 215 1.97 -1.22 3.04
N HIS A 216 1.02 -2.12 3.15
CA HIS A 216 1.16 -3.34 3.95
C HIS A 216 2.08 -4.36 3.22
N PRO A 217 2.85 -5.21 3.93
CA PRO A 217 3.60 -6.30 3.30
C PRO A 217 2.77 -7.14 2.31
N ALA A 218 1.57 -7.55 2.69
CA ALA A 218 0.67 -8.28 1.80
C ALA A 218 0.32 -7.51 0.52
N ASP A 219 0.23 -6.18 0.55
CA ASP A 219 0.01 -5.36 -0.65
C ASP A 219 1.21 -5.50 -1.60
N ARG A 220 2.43 -5.33 -1.09
CA ARG A 220 3.67 -5.44 -1.88
C ARG A 220 3.82 -6.83 -2.48
N TYR A 221 3.51 -7.86 -1.71
CA TYR A 221 3.63 -9.23 -2.13
C TYR A 221 2.59 -9.61 -3.21
N LEU A 222 1.30 -9.34 -2.97
CA LEU A 222 0.23 -9.80 -3.86
C LEU A 222 -0.07 -8.84 -5.02
N LEU A 223 0.11 -7.54 -4.82
CA LEU A 223 -0.25 -6.52 -5.82
C LEU A 223 0.96 -6.08 -6.64
N ASP A 224 2.13 -5.89 -6.00
CA ASP A 224 3.35 -5.48 -6.71
C ASP A 224 4.18 -6.68 -7.21
N GLY A 225 3.81 -7.91 -6.84
CA GLY A 225 4.51 -9.12 -7.28
C GLY A 225 5.85 -9.37 -6.58
N MET A 226 6.19 -8.63 -5.51
CA MET A 226 7.47 -8.80 -4.79
C MET A 226 7.62 -10.19 -4.18
N ASP A 227 8.85 -10.61 -3.92
CA ASP A 227 9.13 -11.79 -3.10
C ASP A 227 8.75 -11.55 -1.63
N ARG A 228 8.46 -12.63 -0.91
CA ARG A 228 7.95 -12.54 0.47
C ARG A 228 8.93 -11.87 1.42
N ALA A 229 10.23 -12.14 1.25
CA ALA A 229 11.29 -11.54 2.05
C ALA A 229 11.28 -10.01 1.90
N ASP A 230 11.26 -9.52 0.67
CA ASP A 230 11.20 -8.10 0.33
C ASP A 230 9.85 -7.47 0.66
N ALA A 231 8.78 -8.25 0.78
CA ALA A 231 7.48 -7.72 1.16
C ALA A 231 7.37 -7.47 2.68
N VAL A 232 7.83 -8.42 3.50
CA VAL A 232 7.79 -8.38 4.99
C VAL A 232 8.78 -7.36 5.54
N SER A 233 9.97 -7.37 4.97
CA SER A 233 11.04 -6.44 5.28
C SER A 233 11.34 -5.69 3.98
N PRO A 234 10.41 -4.82 3.53
CA PRO A 234 10.67 -3.97 2.38
C PRO A 234 11.91 -3.18 2.73
N PRO A 235 13.01 -3.33 1.99
CA PRO A 235 14.37 -3.08 2.44
C PRO A 235 14.39 -1.96 3.48
N SER A 236 14.27 -2.36 4.76
CA SER A 236 14.07 -1.39 5.85
C SER A 236 15.40 -0.82 6.27
N ASP A 237 16.48 -1.51 5.92
CA ASP A 237 17.81 -0.94 5.82
C ASP A 237 18.01 -0.52 4.36
N VAL A 238 17.38 0.59 3.98
CA VAL A 238 18.25 1.56 3.33
C VAL A 238 19.10 2.06 4.48
N THR A 239 20.29 1.48 4.69
CA THR A 239 21.26 2.22 5.47
C THR A 239 21.43 3.53 4.70
N LEU A 240 21.05 4.65 5.31
CA LEU A 240 21.09 5.90 4.60
C LEU A 240 22.56 6.20 4.42
N SER A 241 23.00 6.31 3.18
CA SER A 241 24.34 6.75 2.81
C SER A 241 24.18 7.83 1.78
N ASP A 242 24.89 8.93 1.96
CA ASP A 242 24.89 9.99 0.97
C ASP A 242 25.88 9.60 -0.13
N PRO A 243 25.46 9.49 -1.42
CA PRO A 243 26.37 9.07 -2.47
C PRO A 243 27.54 10.05 -2.68
N PHE A 244 27.39 11.30 -2.23
CA PHE A 244 28.45 12.32 -2.24
C PHE A 244 29.39 12.22 -1.03
N ALA A 245 29.15 11.32 -0.06
CA ALA A 245 29.95 11.21 1.16
C ALA A 245 31.44 10.94 0.88
N SER A 246 31.77 10.26 -0.21
CA SER A 246 33.15 9.93 -0.58
C SER A 246 33.82 10.95 -1.52
N PHE A 247 33.11 11.98 -1.96
CA PHE A 247 33.63 12.94 -2.93
C PHE A 247 34.66 13.87 -2.27
N ASP A 248 35.74 14.14 -2.99
CA ASP A 248 36.69 15.19 -2.62
C ASP A 248 36.06 16.59 -2.84
N PRO A 249 36.54 17.62 -2.14
CA PRO A 249 36.19 19.00 -2.48
C PRO A 249 36.45 19.30 -3.97
N ASP A 250 35.57 20.11 -4.55
CA ASP A 250 35.49 20.46 -5.98
C ASP A 250 35.10 19.33 -6.94
N ALA A 251 34.90 18.09 -6.45
CA ALA A 251 34.31 17.04 -7.27
C ALA A 251 32.87 17.40 -7.67
N ILE A 252 32.51 17.08 -8.90
CA ILE A 252 31.23 17.39 -9.51
C ILE A 252 30.39 16.13 -9.71
N GLY A 253 29.08 16.32 -9.71
CA GLY A 253 28.11 15.25 -9.88
C GLY A 253 26.70 15.77 -10.12
N THR A 254 25.73 14.87 -10.14
CA THR A 254 24.32 15.22 -10.30
C THR A 254 23.50 14.59 -9.19
N ASP A 255 22.77 15.41 -8.42
CA ASP A 255 21.85 14.93 -7.40
C ASP A 255 20.42 14.90 -7.95
N VAL A 256 19.58 14.05 -7.36
CA VAL A 256 18.13 14.09 -7.57
C VAL A 256 17.51 14.61 -6.29
N CYS A 257 16.98 15.82 -6.37
CA CYS A 257 16.47 16.59 -5.27
C CYS A 257 14.94 16.61 -5.27
N VAL A 258 14.36 16.78 -4.09
CA VAL A 258 12.96 17.14 -3.92
C VAL A 258 12.89 18.40 -3.07
N HIS A 259 11.93 19.26 -3.39
CA HIS A 259 11.68 20.43 -2.57
C HIS A 259 11.26 20.00 -1.16
N ARG A 260 11.71 20.71 -0.13
CA ARG A 260 11.42 20.38 1.28
C ARG A 260 9.92 20.23 1.58
N GLU A 261 9.08 20.98 0.89
CA GLU A 261 7.62 20.94 1.06
C GLU A 261 6.97 19.67 0.47
N ASN A 262 7.69 18.98 -0.43
CA ASN A 262 7.23 17.78 -1.13
C ASN A 262 7.81 16.49 -0.54
N ILE A 263 8.35 16.53 0.68
CA ILE A 263 8.90 15.34 1.33
C ILE A 263 7.77 14.35 1.65
N ALA A 264 7.78 13.21 0.98
CA ALA A 264 6.83 12.12 1.16
C ALA A 264 7.55 10.78 1.39
N PRO A 265 6.86 9.73 1.89
CA PRO A 265 7.45 8.40 2.05
C PRO A 265 7.93 7.76 0.73
N GLU A 266 7.30 8.13 -0.40
CA GLU A 266 7.73 7.80 -1.77
C GLU A 266 7.65 9.09 -2.60
N PHE A 267 8.64 9.34 -3.45
CA PHE A 267 8.67 10.51 -4.33
C PHE A 267 8.05 10.17 -5.69
N ALA A 268 7.11 10.99 -6.15
CA ALA A 268 6.58 10.88 -7.49
C ALA A 268 7.62 11.40 -8.50
N ASN A 269 7.65 10.85 -9.71
CA ASN A 269 8.61 11.25 -10.74
C ASN A 269 8.51 12.75 -11.08
N GLU A 270 7.32 13.34 -10.94
CA GLU A 270 7.05 14.77 -11.19
C GLU A 270 7.61 15.71 -10.12
N ASP A 271 7.92 15.19 -8.92
CA ASP A 271 8.49 15.98 -7.81
C ASP A 271 10.03 15.97 -7.82
N LEU A 272 10.65 15.16 -8.69
CA LEU A 272 12.09 14.96 -8.75
C LEU A 272 12.75 16.03 -9.62
N GLU A 273 13.74 16.72 -9.06
CA GLU A 273 14.56 17.70 -9.76
C GLU A 273 16.00 17.22 -9.89
N LEU A 274 16.50 17.17 -11.12
CA LEU A 274 17.89 16.86 -11.40
C LEU A 274 18.73 18.12 -11.22
N VAL A 275 19.69 18.10 -10.30
CA VAL A 275 20.50 19.28 -9.94
C VAL A 275 21.98 18.98 -10.14
N PRO A 276 22.66 19.64 -11.10
CA PRO A 276 24.12 19.57 -11.24
C PRO A 276 24.79 20.26 -10.06
N VAL A 277 25.70 19.56 -9.38
CA VAL A 277 26.29 19.99 -8.13
C VAL A 277 27.82 19.87 -8.10
N ARG A 278 28.44 20.69 -7.26
CA ARG A 278 29.84 20.58 -6.81
C ARG A 278 29.89 20.49 -5.29
N VAL A 279 30.77 19.65 -4.76
CA VAL A 279 31.06 19.59 -3.32
C VAL A 279 32.01 20.73 -2.94
N ASP A 280 31.61 21.61 -2.02
CA ASP A 280 32.49 22.69 -1.53
C ASP A 280 33.41 22.24 -0.37
N GLU A 281 34.35 23.10 0.01
CA GLU A 281 35.30 22.87 1.12
C GLU A 281 34.62 22.61 2.48
N HIS A 282 33.37 23.05 2.64
CA HIS A 282 32.57 22.89 3.85
C HIS A 282 31.62 21.69 3.77
N ARG A 283 31.75 20.83 2.76
CA ARG A 283 30.91 19.64 2.55
C ARG A 283 29.46 20.00 2.24
N ASN A 284 29.23 21.11 1.55
CA ASN A 284 27.93 21.44 0.98
C ASN A 284 27.90 21.09 -0.50
N LEU A 285 26.74 20.64 -0.97
CA LEU A 285 26.44 20.64 -2.39
C LEU A 285 26.04 22.05 -2.81
N ARG A 286 26.72 22.55 -3.84
CA ARG A 286 26.41 23.81 -4.50
C ARG A 286 26.03 23.56 -5.93
N HIS A 287 25.02 24.26 -6.43
CA HIS A 287 24.65 24.20 -7.83
C HIS A 287 25.87 24.57 -8.69
N LEU A 288 26.14 23.78 -9.74
CA LEU A 288 27.38 23.87 -10.51
C LEU A 288 27.56 25.25 -11.17
N ASP A 289 26.50 25.76 -11.82
CA ASP A 289 26.55 27.04 -12.55
C ASP A 289 26.47 28.28 -11.66
N THR A 290 25.53 28.28 -10.71
CA THR A 290 25.20 29.48 -9.92
C THR A 290 25.99 29.56 -8.62
N GLY A 291 26.53 28.43 -8.13
CA GLY A 291 27.19 28.32 -6.83
C GLY A 291 26.24 28.44 -5.64
N THR A 292 24.92 28.45 -5.86
CA THR A 292 23.91 28.50 -4.79
C THR A 292 23.95 27.24 -3.94
N PHE A 293 23.61 27.38 -2.66
CA PHE A 293 23.55 26.24 -1.75
C PHE A 293 22.36 25.35 -2.08
N VAL A 294 22.56 24.03 -2.10
CA VAL A 294 21.50 23.03 -2.33
C VAL A 294 21.16 22.32 -1.02
N ARG A 295 22.16 21.64 -0.44
CA ARG A 295 22.06 20.91 0.84
C ARG A 295 23.44 20.56 1.38
N ASN A 296 23.52 20.13 2.63
CA ASN A 296 24.75 19.55 3.17
C ASN A 296 24.94 18.10 2.71
N VAL A 297 26.20 17.68 2.57
CA VAL A 297 26.58 16.26 2.42
C VAL A 297 26.59 15.59 3.79
N VAL A 298 25.83 14.50 3.93
CA VAL A 298 25.72 13.77 5.20
C VAL A 298 26.77 12.67 5.26
N THR A 299 27.73 12.82 6.17
CA THR A 299 28.80 11.82 6.42
C THR A 299 28.55 10.97 7.66
N ASP A 300 27.78 11.49 8.62
CA ASP A 300 27.35 10.78 9.80
C ASP A 300 25.90 10.30 9.61
N THR A 301 25.76 8.99 9.46
CA THR A 301 24.49 8.30 9.23
C THR A 301 23.99 7.59 10.49
N THR A 302 24.51 7.96 11.66
CA THR A 302 24.00 7.48 12.95
C THR A 302 22.69 8.17 13.33
N GLY A 303 21.76 7.44 13.95
CA GLY A 303 20.45 7.97 14.37
C GLY A 303 19.30 7.47 13.49
N ASP A 304 18.10 8.00 13.71
CA ASP A 304 16.95 7.64 12.89
C ASP A 304 16.93 8.39 11.55
N LYS A 305 16.03 8.00 10.64
CA LYS A 305 15.93 8.62 9.30
C LYS A 305 15.62 10.12 9.37
N ALA A 306 14.84 10.56 10.35
CA ALA A 306 14.48 11.96 10.49
C ALA A 306 15.70 12.79 10.93
N ASP A 307 16.54 12.25 11.82
CA ASP A 307 17.79 12.87 12.23
C ASP A 307 18.74 13.06 11.05
N ILE A 308 18.87 12.04 10.19
CA ILE A 308 19.78 12.07 9.03
C ILE A 308 19.29 13.09 7.98
N VAL A 309 17.99 13.10 7.66
CA VAL A 309 17.40 14.12 6.76
C VAL A 309 17.56 15.53 7.34
N LYS A 310 17.41 15.69 8.66
CA LYS A 310 17.57 17.00 9.32
C LYS A 310 19.00 17.54 9.18
N ARG A 311 20.02 16.68 9.13
CA ARG A 311 21.43 17.09 8.91
C ARG A 311 21.70 17.66 7.51
N MET A 312 20.91 17.27 6.50
CA MET A 312 20.99 17.91 5.16
C MET A 312 20.63 19.40 5.20
N LEU A 313 19.79 19.77 6.17
CA LEU A 313 19.21 21.09 6.33
C LEU A 313 19.66 21.79 7.63
N SER A 314 20.72 21.30 8.28
CA SER A 314 21.31 21.96 9.45
C SER A 314 22.33 23.02 9.02
N ASP A 315 22.65 23.99 9.87
CA ASP A 315 23.75 24.93 9.66
C ASP A 315 23.77 25.61 8.26
N ILE A 316 22.58 25.90 7.73
CA ILE A 316 22.38 26.47 6.39
C ILE A 316 23.14 27.80 6.28
N PRO A 317 24.00 27.97 5.26
CA PRO A 317 24.74 29.21 5.07
C PRO A 317 23.79 30.42 4.93
N ALA A 318 24.18 31.58 5.45
CA ALA A 318 23.39 32.81 5.32
C ALA A 318 23.20 33.29 3.86
N THR A 319 23.95 32.69 2.93
CA THR A 319 23.86 32.92 1.48
C THR A 319 22.90 31.97 0.77
N ALA A 320 22.26 31.04 1.50
CA ALA A 320 21.28 30.13 0.93
C ALA A 320 19.98 30.87 0.60
N GLU A 321 19.34 30.46 -0.48
CA GLU A 321 18.00 30.90 -0.84
C GLU A 321 16.96 30.12 0.00
N ASP A 322 15.71 30.59 0.02
CA ASP A 322 14.65 29.98 0.83
C ASP A 322 14.23 28.58 0.31
N ASP A 323 14.52 28.29 -0.96
CA ASP A 323 14.21 27.01 -1.63
C ASP A 323 15.25 25.94 -1.24
N LEU A 324 14.88 25.11 -0.25
CA LEU A 324 15.73 24.08 0.31
C LEU A 324 15.37 22.70 -0.23
N TYR A 325 16.40 21.92 -0.58
CA TYR A 325 16.24 20.60 -1.17
C TYR A 325 16.69 19.48 -0.23
N VAL A 326 16.09 18.30 -0.41
CA VAL A 326 16.54 17.04 0.18
C VAL A 326 16.84 16.06 -0.94
N SER A 327 17.90 15.27 -0.81
CA SER A 327 18.21 14.26 -1.83
C SER A 327 17.25 13.08 -1.76
N ALA A 328 16.67 12.74 -2.90
CA ALA A 328 15.93 11.50 -3.12
C ALA A 328 16.85 10.28 -3.24
N LEU A 329 18.17 10.50 -3.40
CA LEU A 329 19.20 9.48 -3.59
C LEU A 329 19.85 9.02 -2.28
N LEU A 330 19.37 9.50 -1.12
CA LEU A 330 19.92 9.13 0.19
C LEU A 330 19.65 7.64 0.49
N ARG A 331 20.49 6.78 -0.08
CA ARG A 331 20.37 5.33 -0.01
C ARG A 331 21.75 4.67 -0.17
N ASP A 332 22.09 3.74 0.70
CA ASP A 332 23.30 2.90 0.62
C ASP A 332 23.47 2.16 -0.69
N VAL A 333 22.37 1.70 -1.27
CA VAL A 333 22.37 0.99 -2.55
C VAL A 333 22.80 1.90 -3.71
N ILE A 334 22.75 3.22 -3.58
CA ILE A 334 23.17 4.12 -4.65
C ILE A 334 24.67 4.41 -4.51
N PRO A 335 25.53 3.86 -5.39
CA PRO A 335 26.96 4.06 -5.27
C PRO A 335 27.37 5.48 -5.71
N PRO A 336 28.52 5.99 -5.22
CA PRO A 336 29.07 7.28 -5.64
C PRO A 336 29.31 7.39 -7.16
N SER A 337 29.52 6.27 -7.86
CA SER A 337 29.72 6.24 -9.31
C SER A 337 28.48 6.67 -10.10
N PHE A 338 27.26 6.43 -9.57
CA PHE A 338 26.01 6.77 -10.26
C PHE A 338 25.76 8.27 -10.37
N VAL A 339 26.31 9.04 -9.43
CA VAL A 339 26.12 10.50 -9.35
C VAL A 339 27.34 11.28 -9.80
N ARG A 340 28.48 10.62 -10.05
CA ARG A 340 29.73 11.29 -10.42
C ARG A 340 29.67 11.80 -11.85
N LEU A 341 30.30 12.94 -12.08
CA LEU A 341 30.55 13.46 -13.42
C LEU A 341 32.04 13.64 -13.63
N ASP A 342 32.54 13.27 -14.81
CA ASP A 342 33.93 13.51 -15.21
C ASP A 342 34.14 14.93 -15.75
N ASP A 343 33.10 15.50 -16.37
CA ASP A 343 33.03 16.90 -16.80
C ASP A 343 31.58 17.44 -16.71
N PRO A 344 31.36 18.76 -16.75
CA PRO A 344 30.03 19.36 -16.56
C PRO A 344 28.94 18.93 -17.54
N GLU A 345 29.30 18.47 -18.73
CA GLU A 345 28.35 18.08 -19.79
C GLU A 345 28.23 16.56 -19.92
N ALA A 346 28.94 15.80 -19.08
CA ALA A 346 28.88 14.36 -19.08
C ALA A 346 27.52 13.85 -18.56
N GLU A 347 27.14 12.65 -18.99
CA GLU A 347 26.00 11.91 -18.45
C GLU A 347 26.51 10.82 -17.51
N ASN A 348 25.67 10.45 -16.55
CA ASN A 348 25.82 9.30 -15.67
C ASN A 348 24.49 8.55 -15.55
N VAL A 349 24.51 7.41 -14.86
CA VAL A 349 23.30 6.61 -14.56
C VAL A 349 22.12 7.44 -14.05
N VAL A 350 22.35 8.39 -13.14
CA VAL A 350 21.28 9.25 -12.60
C VAL A 350 20.67 10.13 -13.68
N THR A 351 21.49 10.83 -14.47
CA THR A 351 20.98 11.66 -15.58
C THR A 351 20.18 10.83 -16.59
N LYS A 352 20.70 9.66 -16.99
CA LYS A 352 20.04 8.77 -17.96
C LYS A 352 18.70 8.25 -17.45
N VAL A 353 18.61 7.83 -16.18
CA VAL A 353 17.32 7.41 -15.59
C VAL A 353 16.33 8.57 -15.48
N MET A 354 16.83 9.77 -15.19
CA MET A 354 15.98 10.96 -15.11
C MET A 354 15.46 11.41 -16.47
N ASP A 355 16.13 11.08 -17.56
CA ASP A 355 15.68 11.38 -18.93
C ASP A 355 14.67 10.37 -19.49
N LEU A 356 14.54 9.18 -18.89
CA LEU A 356 13.57 8.18 -19.34
C LEU A 356 12.12 8.70 -19.26
N ASP A 357 11.38 8.58 -20.36
CA ASP A 357 9.93 8.77 -20.39
C ASP A 357 9.23 7.50 -19.90
N THR A 358 8.97 7.44 -18.59
CA THR A 358 8.40 6.25 -17.92
C THR A 358 7.47 6.64 -16.78
N THR A 359 6.42 5.83 -16.59
CA THR A 359 5.53 5.94 -15.42
C THR A 359 6.05 5.14 -14.22
N VAL A 360 7.08 4.30 -14.44
CA VAL A 360 7.75 3.54 -13.37
C VAL A 360 8.54 4.49 -12.48
N SER A 361 8.54 4.22 -11.17
CA SER A 361 9.28 5.04 -10.20
C SER A 361 10.78 5.05 -10.50
N LYS A 362 11.31 6.22 -10.87
CA LYS A 362 12.74 6.44 -11.18
C LYS A 362 13.64 6.12 -9.99
N ILE A 363 13.21 6.44 -8.77
CA ILE A 363 13.93 6.11 -7.54
C ILE A 363 13.97 4.59 -7.29
N LYS A 364 12.90 3.85 -7.61
CA LYS A 364 12.92 2.38 -7.48
C LYS A 364 13.86 1.74 -8.51
N LEU A 365 13.85 2.26 -9.74
CA LEU A 365 14.80 1.84 -10.78
C LEU A 365 16.25 2.08 -10.35
N LEU A 366 16.59 3.30 -9.92
CA LEU A 366 17.94 3.63 -9.42
C LEU A 366 18.37 2.72 -8.27
N ALA A 367 17.48 2.46 -7.30
CA ALA A 367 17.77 1.56 -6.20
C ALA A 367 17.99 0.11 -6.66
N SER A 368 17.28 -0.34 -7.69
CA SER A 368 17.46 -1.67 -8.27
C SER A 368 18.80 -1.80 -8.99
N LEU A 369 19.12 -0.84 -9.86
CA LEU A 369 20.42 -0.74 -10.54
C LEU A 369 21.56 -0.68 -9.53
N GLY A 370 21.38 0.08 -8.44
CA GLY A 370 22.35 0.19 -7.36
C GLY A 370 22.65 -1.14 -6.66
N ARG A 371 21.63 -2.00 -6.45
CA ARG A 371 21.83 -3.35 -5.91
C ARG A 371 22.63 -4.25 -6.84
N VAL A 372 22.45 -4.10 -8.16
CA VAL A 372 23.30 -4.81 -9.14
C VAL A 372 24.74 -4.33 -9.03
N ALA A 373 24.95 -3.01 -8.87
CA ALA A 373 26.26 -2.41 -8.72
C ALA A 373 27.00 -2.76 -7.40
N GLN A 374 26.29 -3.34 -6.43
CA GLN A 374 26.88 -3.81 -5.16
C GLN A 374 27.37 -5.26 -5.21
N GLN A 375 27.20 -5.98 -6.33
CA GLN A 375 27.72 -7.34 -6.47
C GLN A 375 29.26 -7.33 -6.47
N ASP A 376 29.88 -8.33 -5.84
CA ASP A 376 31.33 -8.38 -5.57
C ASP A 376 32.21 -8.32 -6.84
N ASP A 377 31.64 -8.62 -8.01
CA ASP A 377 32.29 -8.64 -9.31
C ASP A 377 31.92 -7.46 -10.22
N PHE A 378 31.18 -6.45 -9.73
CA PHE A 378 30.80 -5.30 -10.54
C PHE A 378 32.01 -4.42 -10.91
N THR A 379 32.19 -4.19 -12.21
CA THR A 379 33.32 -3.46 -12.79
C THR A 379 32.89 -2.17 -13.51
N ALA A 380 33.88 -1.38 -13.96
CA ALA A 380 33.62 -0.23 -14.82
C ALA A 380 32.98 -0.65 -16.16
N ASP A 381 33.36 -1.79 -16.73
CA ASP A 381 32.75 -2.31 -17.97
C ASP A 381 31.26 -2.66 -17.77
N ASP A 382 30.89 -3.11 -16.56
CA ASP A 382 29.48 -3.38 -16.20
C ASP A 382 28.68 -2.08 -16.01
N LEU A 383 29.31 -1.03 -15.48
CA LEU A 383 28.72 0.30 -15.41
C LEU A 383 28.48 0.88 -16.80
N ASP A 384 29.46 0.81 -17.70
CA ASP A 384 29.33 1.25 -19.09
C ASP A 384 28.23 0.46 -19.82
N SER A 385 28.13 -0.84 -19.55
CA SER A 385 27.07 -1.70 -20.10
C SER A 385 25.68 -1.31 -19.56
N MET A 386 25.59 -0.93 -18.29
CA MET A 386 24.35 -0.45 -17.67
C MET A 386 23.91 0.89 -18.27
N GLU A 387 24.85 1.82 -18.45
CA GLU A 387 24.59 3.11 -19.10
C GLU A 387 24.14 2.93 -20.56
N GLY A 388 24.81 2.07 -21.32
CA GLY A 388 24.39 1.76 -22.69
C GLY A 388 23.02 1.08 -22.79
N ALA A 389 22.63 0.30 -21.78
CA ALA A 389 21.27 -0.27 -21.71
C ALA A 389 20.22 0.81 -21.44
N LEU A 390 20.53 1.82 -20.63
CA LEU A 390 19.65 2.98 -20.41
C LEU A 390 19.52 3.84 -21.67
N ASP A 391 20.60 4.02 -22.42
CA ASP A 391 20.56 4.73 -23.71
C ASP A 391 19.63 4.01 -24.70
N THR A 392 19.76 2.69 -24.77
CA THR A 392 18.89 1.87 -25.62
C THR A 392 17.41 2.00 -25.22
N LEU A 393 17.13 2.10 -23.92
CA LEU A 393 15.77 2.32 -23.42
C LEU A 393 15.22 3.70 -23.78
N ASN A 394 16.08 4.73 -23.73
CA ASN A 394 15.69 6.09 -24.07
C ASN A 394 15.43 6.28 -25.57
N GLU A 395 16.02 5.43 -26.42
CA GLU A 395 15.76 5.40 -27.87
C GLU A 395 14.43 4.71 -28.24
N LEU A 396 13.73 4.08 -27.30
CA LEU A 396 12.43 3.45 -27.58
C LEU A 396 11.32 4.52 -27.62
N ASP A 397 10.67 4.67 -28.78
CA ASP A 397 9.60 5.65 -29.00
C ASP A 397 8.27 5.35 -28.26
N ASP A 398 8.17 4.27 -27.48
CA ASP A 398 6.92 3.79 -26.88
C ASP A 398 7.05 3.57 -25.37
N THR A 399 6.46 4.50 -24.60
CA THR A 399 6.39 4.51 -23.14
C THR A 399 5.86 3.18 -22.56
N GLU A 400 4.92 2.49 -23.22
CA GLU A 400 4.40 1.21 -22.72
C GLU A 400 5.46 0.09 -22.80
N ASN A 401 6.29 0.09 -23.85
CA ASN A 401 7.37 -0.87 -24.01
C ASN A 401 8.52 -0.61 -23.03
N ILE A 402 8.84 0.66 -22.76
CA ILE A 402 9.82 1.05 -21.73
C ILE A 402 9.35 0.57 -20.35
N ASP A 403 8.11 0.91 -19.99
CA ASP A 403 7.51 0.55 -18.71
C ASP A 403 7.47 -0.98 -18.50
N GLN A 404 7.05 -1.74 -19.51
CA GLN A 404 7.03 -3.19 -19.45
C GLN A 404 8.44 -3.76 -19.29
N TYR A 405 9.41 -3.27 -20.07
CA TYR A 405 10.79 -3.73 -19.96
C TYR A 405 11.38 -3.46 -18.57
N ILE A 406 11.20 -2.25 -18.04
CA ILE A 406 11.68 -1.89 -16.70
C ILE A 406 11.07 -2.83 -15.65
N ARG A 407 9.74 -3.06 -15.69
CA ARG A 407 9.05 -3.92 -14.73
C ARG A 407 9.43 -5.40 -14.82
N GLU A 408 9.74 -5.90 -16.02
CA GLU A 408 10.04 -7.32 -16.22
C GLU A 408 11.52 -7.67 -16.08
N ARG A 409 12.42 -6.71 -16.28
CA ARG A 409 13.87 -6.96 -16.40
C ARG A 409 14.73 -6.22 -15.40
N LEU A 410 14.28 -5.08 -14.87
CA LEU A 410 15.10 -4.18 -14.07
C LEU A 410 14.53 -3.91 -12.66
N LEU A 411 13.27 -4.26 -12.41
CA LEU A 411 12.63 -4.27 -11.09
C LEU A 411 12.29 -5.71 -10.70
#